data_AF-A0A923YW54-F1
#
_entry.id   AF-A0A923YW54-F1
#
_cell.length_a   1.000
_cell.length_b   1.000
_cell.length_c   1.000
_cell.angle_alpha   90.00
_cell.angle_beta   90.00
_cell.angle_gamma   90.00
#
_symmetry.space_group_name_H-M   'P 1'
#
loop_
_entity.id
_entity.type
_entity.pdbx_description
1 polymer ?
#
loop_
_entity_poly.entity_id
_entity_poly.type
_entity_poly.pdbx_seq_one_letter_code
_entity_poly.pdbx_strand_id
1 'polypeptide(L)' 'MMIFVDADACPVKEEIYRVARRTGTPVKVVANSYFRVPPEPLFEQVVVGDGFDAADDWIAERA' A
#
# COMPACT_ATOMS: atom_id res chain seq x y z
N MET A 1 -4.10 7.61 -12.24
CA MET A 1 -2.92 6.76 -12.04
C MET A 1 -2.72 6.62 -10.53
N MET A 2 -2.67 5.40 -10.01
CA MET A 2 -2.56 5.09 -8.58
C MET A 2 -1.61 3.91 -8.43
N ILE A 3 -0.81 3.89 -7.36
CA ILE A 3 0.05 2.77 -7.01
C ILE A 3 -0.67 1.91 -5.98
N PHE A 4 -0.67 0.61 -6.20
CA PHE A 4 -1.03 -0.38 -5.20
C PHE A 4 0.26 -1.07 -4.76
N VAL A 5 0.44 -1.23 -3.44
CA VAL A 5 1.58 -1.97 -2.90
C VAL A 5 1.08 -2.98 -1.87
N ASP A 6 1.49 -4.22 -2.04
CA ASP A 6 1.48 -5.20 -0.94
C ASP A 6 2.60 -4.80 0.05
N ALA A 7 2.18 -4.47 1.26
CA ALA A 7 3.02 -3.98 2.33
C ALA A 7 3.45 -5.06 3.32
N ASP A 8 2.94 -6.29 3.21
CA ASP A 8 3.37 -7.41 4.02
C ASP A 8 4.80 -7.80 3.63
N ALA A 9 5.70 -7.72 4.61
CA ALA A 9 7.14 -7.90 4.44
C ALA A 9 7.83 -7.01 3.37
N CYS A 10 7.17 -5.99 2.80
CA CYS A 10 7.78 -5.11 1.81
C CYS A 10 8.89 -4.23 2.41
N PRO A 11 10.17 -4.38 2.00
CA PRO A 11 11.31 -3.68 2.61
C PRO A 11 11.49 -2.25 2.10
N VAL A 12 10.78 -1.86 1.02
CA VAL A 12 10.98 -0.59 0.30
C VAL A 12 9.82 0.40 0.44
N LYS A 13 9.05 0.31 1.52
CA LYS A 13 7.89 1.19 1.77
C LYS A 13 8.27 2.67 1.83
N GLU A 14 9.41 3.00 2.46
CA GLU A 14 9.89 4.38 2.56
C GLU A 14 10.28 4.96 1.19
N GLU A 15 10.88 4.16 0.32
CA GLU A 15 11.18 4.55 -1.06
C GLU A 15 9.90 4.85 -1.83
N ILE A 16 8.87 4.03 -1.67
CA ILE A 16 7.55 4.24 -2.30
C ILE A 16 6.97 5.58 -1.84
N TYR A 17 6.97 5.86 -0.53
CA TYR A 17 6.48 7.14 -0.01
C TYR A 17 7.25 8.33 -0.56
N ARG A 18 8.59 8.24 -0.61
CA ARG A 18 9.45 9.31 -1.15
C ARG A 18 9.19 9.57 -2.62
N VAL A 19 9.05 8.52 -3.43
CA VAL A 19 8.76 8.65 -4.87
C VAL A 19 7.37 9.22 -5.08
N ALA A 20 6.36 8.68 -4.39
CA ALA A 20 4.98 9.13 -4.46
C ALA A 20 4.85 10.63 -4.14
N ARG A 21 5.51 11.11 -3.06
CA ARG A 21 5.55 12.55 -2.73
C ARG A 21 6.12 13.40 -3.86
N ARG A 22 7.21 12.94 -4.50
CA ARG A 22 7.85 13.67 -5.60
C ARG A 22 6.98 13.72 -6.86
N THR A 23 6.21 12.67 -7.13
CA THR A 23 5.38 12.55 -8.33
C THR A 23 3.93 12.96 -8.12
N GLY A 24 3.51 13.24 -6.89
CA GLY A 24 2.12 13.50 -6.53
C GLY A 24 1.21 12.30 -6.80
N THR A 25 1.74 11.08 -6.76
CA THR A 25 0.99 9.85 -7.11
C THR A 25 0.38 9.22 -5.87
N PRO A 26 -0.96 9.07 -5.79
CA PRO A 26 -1.61 8.39 -4.67
C PRO A 26 -1.18 6.92 -4.55
N VAL A 27 -1.06 6.45 -3.31
CA VAL A 27 -0.68 5.06 -3.02
C VAL A 27 -1.70 4.44 -2.07
N LYS A 28 -2.21 3.26 -2.43
CA LYS A 28 -2.90 2.37 -1.50
C LYS A 28 -1.91 1.34 -0.98
N VAL A 29 -1.74 1.35 0.33
CA VAL A 29 -0.82 0.51 1.08
C VAL A 29 -1.61 -0.64 1.69
N VAL A 30 -1.56 -1.80 1.05
CA VAL A 30 -2.41 -2.97 1.34
C VAL A 30 -1.65 -3.96 2.21
N ALA A 31 -2.23 -4.45 3.31
CA ALA A 31 -1.61 -5.49 4.14
C ALA A 31 -2.63 -6.28 4.94
N ASN A 32 -2.24 -7.47 5.38
CA ASN A 32 -3.04 -8.37 6.22
C ASN A 32 -3.16 -7.88 7.66
N SER A 33 -2.41 -6.84 8.03
CA SER A 33 -2.43 -6.28 9.38
C SER A 33 -2.29 -4.75 9.38
N TYR A 34 -2.80 -4.13 10.44
CA TYR A 34 -2.64 -2.70 10.64
C TYR A 34 -1.19 -2.36 11.03
N PHE A 35 -0.66 -1.31 10.40
CA PHE A 35 0.60 -0.66 10.75
C PHE A 35 0.55 0.84 10.45
N ARG A 36 1.52 1.62 10.92
CA ARG A 36 1.50 3.07 10.69
C ARG A 36 1.94 3.40 9.25
N VAL A 37 1.08 4.08 8.50
CA VAL A 37 1.42 4.78 7.24
C VAL A 37 1.62 6.28 7.51
N PRO A 38 2.33 7.03 6.64
CA PRO A 38 2.45 8.48 6.80
C PRO A 38 1.05 9.14 6.79
N PRO A 39 0.77 10.08 7.70
CA PRO A 39 -0.56 10.71 7.85
C PRO A 39 -0.76 11.82 6.82
N GLU A 40 -0.59 11.51 5.54
CA GLU A 40 -0.73 12.45 4.42
C GLU A 40 -1.85 11.97 3.48
N PRO A 41 -2.60 12.88 2.82
CA PRO A 41 -3.69 12.51 1.91
C PRO A 41 -3.28 11.62 0.73
N LEU A 42 -1.98 11.51 0.47
CA LEU A 42 -1.43 10.70 -0.61
C LEU A 42 -1.41 9.19 -0.29
N PHE A 43 -1.48 8.83 0.99
CA PHE A 43 -1.32 7.46 1.45
C PHE A 43 -2.59 6.99 2.15
N GLU A 44 -3.19 5.95 1.59
CA GLU A 44 -4.35 5.27 2.18
C GLU A 44 -3.92 3.86 2.61
N GLN A 45 -4.10 3.54 3.88
CA GLN A 45 -3.93 2.16 4.34
C GLN A 45 -5.18 1.35 4.07
N VAL A 46 -4.99 0.16 3.52
CA VAL A 46 -6.03 -0.86 3.34
C VAL A 46 -5.61 -2.09 4.13
N VAL A 47 -6.42 -2.48 5.11
CA VAL A 47 -6.22 -3.73 5.84
C VAL A 47 -7.14 -4.78 5.25
N VAL A 48 -6.58 -5.92 4.85
CA VAL A 48 -7.31 -7.06 4.27
C VAL A 48 -7.36 -8.23 5.26
N GLY A 49 -7.94 -9.36 4.83
CA GLY A 49 -8.02 -10.58 5.65
C GLY A 49 -6.65 -11.20 5.95
N ASP A 50 -6.64 -12.25 6.76
CA ASP A 50 -5.44 -12.95 7.24
C ASP A 50 -4.95 -14.08 6.33
N GLY A 51 -5.54 -14.24 5.15
CA GLY A 51 -5.12 -15.21 4.13
C GLY A 51 -3.75 -14.87 3.55
N PHE A 52 -2.93 -15.89 3.27
CA PHE A 52 -1.56 -15.71 2.78
C PHE A 52 -1.47 -14.81 1.53
N ASP A 53 -2.47 -14.90 0.64
CA ASP A 53 -2.55 -14.13 -0.61
C ASP A 53 -3.57 -12.96 -0.54
N ALA A 54 -4.05 -12.59 0.66
CA ALA A 54 -5.16 -11.64 0.77
C ALA A 54 -4.86 -10.24 0.21
N ALA A 55 -3.61 -9.77 0.34
CA ALA A 55 -3.20 -8.49 -0.23
C ALA A 55 -3.11 -8.58 -1.76
N ASP A 56 -2.52 -9.66 -2.28
CA ASP A 56 -2.39 -9.92 -3.72
C ASP A 56 -3.77 -10.01 -4.40
N ASP A 57 -4.68 -10.81 -3.85
CA ASP A 57 -6.04 -10.97 -4.36
C ASP A 57 -6.78 -9.62 -4.40
N TRP A 58 -6.67 -8.85 -3.32
CA TRP A 58 -7.33 -7.55 -3.23
C TRP A 58 -6.80 -6.57 -4.30
N ILE A 59 -5.48 -6.57 -4.53
CA ILE A 59 -4.83 -5.75 -5.55
C ILE A 59 -5.24 -6.23 -6.95
N ALA A 60 -5.19 -7.53 -7.22
CA ALA A 60 -5.50 -8.11 -8.52
C ALA A 60 -6.94 -7.80 -8.96
N GLU A 61 -7.88 -7.73 -8.02
CA GLU A 61 -9.27 -7.33 -8.29
C GLU A 61 -9.46 -5.84 -8.64
N ARG A 62 -8.47 -4.97 -8.36
CA ARG A 62 -8.60 -3.49 -8.42
C ARG A 62 -7.57 -2.79 -9.30
N ALA A 63 -6.61 -3.55 -9.84
CA ALA A 63 -5.53 -3.05 -10.70
C ALA A 63 -5.98 -2.83 -12.16
#